data_AF-A0A134B4N0-F1
#
_entry.id   AF-A0A134B4N0-F1
#
_cell.length_a   1.000
_cell.length_b   1.000
_cell.length_c   1.000
_cell.angle_alpha   90.00
_cell.angle_beta   90.00
_cell.angle_gamma   90.00
#
_symmetry.space_group_name_H-M   'P 1'
#
loop_
_entity.id
_entity.type
_entity.pdbx_description
1 polymer ?
#
loop_
_entity_poly.entity_id
_entity_poly.type
_entity_poly.pdbx_seq_one_letter_code
_entity_poly.pdbx_strand_id
1 'polypeptide(L)'
;MSSTTNSLVSLALLGTPGRAVACPLPELQAEWEKIQQGSEDSEEAFYRLAAMVFAYRRAGLLPEEQEVSYPLTEPLEEMQPFLPQEPSLILRSLLSNRLTATLAYGLDLVAEEGLILRPEYVYELLSTVLKKGSGYNVACRANALKVSGNRGKWLLPLLEVEEESPLDLEHWELSGQQARLQLLKQVRREDPRAAIPLVERTWREETASNREALLSCFSIGLSQEDEEFLTAVMAKDRSQKVREVARSLLGSLPKGQLVRRYCELLKGQLKYGRILGWSYTPIPYSPELKELGIAEVSPNKGESDEHYILRQIAERVPLTFWMEFYGTSDPMKAAQRLAKNPPFASYFSITSPIVTLRDRHWAYWVLQEQCDSKTLEELVGLLSPGQREDIDLRKYNARHGIPEQWVTEGEEMWGPRFSLAFLKIVSACYVYYRLAKTEQIGLSLHPDVQPFLYNLLHGEDAEHVPDMTPSKRAFLEDLLLIMQTKAALDKTFPKTK
;
A
#
# COMPACT_ATOMS: atom_id res chain seq x y z
N MET A 1 -3.92 34.80 7.24
CA MET A 1 -4.71 35.35 6.11
C MET A 1 -5.54 36.51 6.65
N SER A 2 -5.04 37.75 6.53
CA SER A 2 -5.46 38.85 7.41
C SER A 2 -6.86 39.42 7.11
N SER A 3 -7.47 40.00 8.14
CA SER A 3 -8.85 40.53 8.21
C SER A 3 -9.23 41.56 7.14
N THR A 4 -8.25 42.24 6.54
CA THR A 4 -8.44 43.42 5.66
C THR A 4 -9.31 43.17 4.42
N THR A 5 -9.26 41.97 3.83
CA THR A 5 -9.99 41.66 2.59
C THR A 5 -11.30 40.90 2.83
N ASN A 6 -11.52 40.41 4.05
CA ASN A 6 -12.63 39.50 4.34
C ASN A 6 -14.00 40.16 4.15
N SER A 7 -14.12 41.43 4.54
CA SER A 7 -15.36 42.19 4.38
C SER A 7 -15.71 42.44 2.92
N LEU A 8 -14.71 42.66 2.05
CA LEU A 8 -14.90 42.82 0.61
C LEU A 8 -15.24 41.50 -0.08
N VAL A 9 -14.57 40.40 0.29
CA VAL A 9 -14.90 39.05 -0.21
C VAL A 9 -16.31 38.65 0.22
N SER A 10 -16.71 38.94 1.45
CA SER A 10 -18.06 38.70 1.94
C SER A 10 -19.11 39.53 1.19
N LEU A 11 -18.81 40.79 0.86
CA LEU A 11 -19.70 41.64 0.07
C LEU A 11 -19.86 41.10 -1.36
N ALA A 12 -18.76 40.64 -1.98
CA ALA A 12 -18.78 40.03 -3.30
C ALA A 12 -19.67 38.77 -3.36
N LEU A 13 -19.62 37.94 -2.32
CA LEU A 13 -20.39 36.70 -2.24
C LEU A 13 -21.88 36.92 -1.98
N LEU A 14 -22.23 37.99 -1.26
CA LEU A 14 -23.60 38.24 -0.80
C LEU A 14 -24.35 39.30 -1.63
N GLY A 15 -23.66 39.99 -2.53
CA GLY A 15 -24.20 41.05 -3.38
C GLY A 15 -23.98 42.45 -2.82
N THR A 16 -23.80 43.40 -3.73
CA THR A 16 -23.57 44.83 -3.53
C THR A 16 -24.80 45.71 -3.23
N PRO A 17 -26.05 45.36 -3.62
CA PRO A 17 -27.19 46.25 -3.40
C PRO A 17 -27.50 46.49 -1.92
N GLY A 18 -27.52 47.76 -1.51
CA GLY A 18 -27.97 48.20 -0.17
C GLY A 18 -27.04 47.83 0.99
N ARG A 19 -25.81 47.37 0.72
CA ARG A 19 -24.84 46.97 1.76
C ARG A 19 -23.62 47.87 1.73
N ALA A 20 -23.35 48.53 2.85
CA ALA A 20 -22.14 49.31 3.06
C ALA A 20 -21.08 48.47 3.81
N VAL A 21 -19.82 48.58 3.40
CA VAL A 21 -18.67 48.00 4.09
C VAL A 21 -17.83 49.15 4.64
N ALA A 22 -17.43 49.04 5.91
CA ALA A 22 -16.49 49.97 6.52
C ALA A 22 -15.09 49.82 5.89
N CYS A 23 -14.35 50.92 5.78
CA CYS A 23 -13.00 50.86 5.25
C CYS A 23 -12.13 49.95 6.14
N PRO A 24 -11.51 48.90 5.59
CA PRO A 24 -10.65 48.01 6.37
C PRO A 24 -9.24 48.61 6.62
N LEU A 25 -8.97 49.80 6.08
CA LEU A 25 -7.68 50.50 6.10
C LEU A 25 -7.95 51.96 6.54
N PRO A 26 -7.83 52.28 7.84
CA PRO A 26 -8.11 53.62 8.36
C PRO A 26 -7.31 54.73 7.65
N GLU A 27 -6.12 54.40 7.17
CA GLU A 27 -5.23 55.33 6.45
C GLU A 27 -5.77 55.76 5.08
N LEU A 28 -6.68 54.96 4.51
CA LEU A 28 -7.31 55.21 3.20
C LEU A 28 -8.79 55.62 3.33
N GLN A 29 -9.24 55.99 4.53
CA GLN A 29 -10.65 56.34 4.79
C GLN A 29 -11.14 57.49 3.89
N ALA A 30 -10.31 58.50 3.66
CA ALA A 30 -10.68 59.65 2.83
C ALA A 30 -10.86 59.26 1.35
N GLU A 31 -10.00 58.39 0.82
CA GLU A 31 -10.05 57.86 -0.55
C GLU A 31 -11.22 56.89 -0.70
N TRP A 32 -11.51 56.10 0.34
CA TRP A 32 -12.67 55.22 0.42
C TRP A 32 -13.99 55.98 0.26
N GLU A 33 -14.17 57.07 1.03
CA GLU A 33 -15.37 57.91 0.96
C GLU A 33 -15.50 58.61 -0.39
N LYS A 34 -14.40 59.09 -0.98
CA LYS A 34 -14.39 59.69 -2.32
C LYS A 34 -14.83 58.70 -3.39
N ILE A 35 -14.36 57.45 -3.32
CA ILE A 35 -14.77 56.40 -4.27
C ILE A 35 -16.26 56.10 -4.11
N GLN A 36 -16.77 55.99 -2.87
CA GLN A 36 -18.19 55.73 -2.63
C GLN A 36 -19.10 56.86 -3.14
N GLN A 37 -18.72 58.13 -2.94
CA GLN A 37 -19.51 59.28 -3.37
C GLN A 37 -19.43 59.53 -4.88
N GLY A 38 -18.34 59.13 -5.53
CA GLY A 38 -18.06 59.37 -6.95
C GLY A 38 -18.24 58.14 -7.84
N SER A 39 -18.98 57.14 -7.39
CA SER A 39 -19.37 55.97 -8.21
C SER A 39 -20.84 56.08 -8.58
N GLU A 40 -21.20 55.63 -9.77
CA GLU A 40 -22.57 55.71 -10.30
C GLU A 40 -23.52 54.74 -9.58
N ASP A 41 -23.00 53.56 -9.20
CA ASP A 41 -23.73 52.52 -8.48
C ASP A 41 -22.86 51.76 -7.46
N SER A 42 -23.49 50.81 -6.75
CA SER A 42 -22.84 50.03 -5.70
C SER A 42 -21.81 49.04 -6.23
N GLU A 43 -21.97 48.59 -7.47
CA GLU A 43 -21.13 47.64 -8.18
C GLU A 43 -19.82 48.31 -8.60
N GLU A 44 -19.90 49.51 -9.18
CA GLU A 44 -18.75 50.33 -9.54
C GLU A 44 -17.95 50.73 -8.29
N ALA A 45 -18.64 51.17 -7.23
CA ALA A 45 -18.01 51.47 -5.95
C ALA A 45 -17.26 50.24 -5.42
N PHE A 46 -17.89 49.07 -5.44
CA PHE A 46 -17.26 47.83 -5.01
C PHE A 46 -15.99 47.49 -5.81
N TYR A 47 -16.02 47.55 -7.14
CA TYR A 47 -14.85 47.24 -7.97
C TYR A 47 -13.68 48.20 -7.69
N ARG A 48 -13.97 49.50 -7.55
CA ARG A 48 -12.94 50.52 -7.30
C ARG A 48 -12.34 50.40 -5.90
N LEU A 49 -13.17 50.15 -4.88
CA LEU A 49 -12.72 49.90 -3.52
C LEU A 49 -11.91 48.60 -3.41
N ALA A 50 -12.35 47.53 -4.08
CA ALA A 50 -11.60 46.29 -4.15
C ALA A 50 -10.23 46.50 -4.82
N ALA A 51 -10.19 47.19 -5.96
CA ALA A 51 -8.94 47.51 -6.64
C ALA A 51 -7.96 48.26 -5.73
N MET A 52 -8.44 49.25 -4.98
CA MET A 52 -7.62 50.00 -4.01
C MET A 52 -7.05 49.10 -2.90
N VAL A 53 -7.89 48.29 -2.24
CA VAL A 53 -7.44 47.41 -1.14
C VAL A 53 -6.48 46.33 -1.64
N PHE A 54 -6.74 45.75 -2.81
CA PHE A 54 -5.85 44.76 -3.42
C PHE A 54 -4.52 45.37 -3.87
N ALA A 55 -4.52 46.60 -4.40
CA ALA A 55 -3.30 47.32 -4.75
C ALA A 55 -2.47 47.63 -3.50
N TYR A 56 -3.11 48.13 -2.42
CA TYR A 56 -2.45 48.38 -1.14
C TYR A 56 -1.80 47.11 -0.58
N ARG A 57 -2.51 45.98 -0.59
CA ARG A 57 -1.94 44.69 -0.19
C ARG A 57 -0.79 44.22 -1.07
N ARG A 58 -0.84 44.47 -2.38
CA ARG A 58 0.22 44.10 -3.33
C ARG A 58 1.45 45.01 -3.25
N ALA A 59 1.30 46.24 -2.75
CA ALA A 59 2.41 47.17 -2.55
C ALA A 59 3.41 46.70 -1.48
N GLY A 60 3.06 45.66 -0.70
CA GLY A 60 3.87 45.15 0.40
C GLY A 60 3.54 45.86 1.71
N LEU A 61 3.98 45.27 2.82
CA LEU A 61 3.89 45.85 4.15
C LEU A 61 5.30 46.12 4.63
N LEU A 62 5.52 47.26 5.30
CA LEU A 62 6.70 47.40 6.13
C LEU A 62 6.57 46.43 7.31
N PRO A 63 7.65 45.73 7.70
CA PRO A 63 7.61 44.88 8.89
C PRO A 63 7.24 45.75 10.09
N GLU A 64 6.33 45.26 10.92
CA GLU A 64 6.01 45.91 12.18
C GLU A 64 7.27 45.88 13.05
N GLU A 65 7.79 47.05 13.43
CA GLU A 65 8.93 47.16 14.36
C GLU A 65 8.45 46.75 15.75
N GLN A 66 8.41 45.45 15.98
CA GLN A 66 8.13 44.89 17.28
C GLN A 66 9.46 44.34 17.81
N GLU A 67 9.93 44.84 18.96
CA GLU A 67 11.06 44.27 19.71
C GLU A 67 10.64 42.90 20.29
N VAL A 68 10.38 41.92 19.43
CA VAL A 68 10.13 40.55 19.86
C VAL A 68 11.47 39.85 19.92
N SER A 69 12.05 39.82 21.12
CA SER A 69 13.14 38.89 21.43
C SER A 69 12.54 37.48 21.52
N TYR A 70 12.51 36.76 20.40
CA TYR A 70 12.36 35.31 20.46
C TYR A 70 13.68 34.74 21.00
N PRO A 71 13.70 34.06 22.15
CA PRO A 71 14.90 33.36 22.60
C PRO A 71 15.14 32.18 21.66
N LEU A 72 15.83 32.43 20.56
CA LEU A 72 16.35 31.39 19.68
C LEU A 72 17.57 30.80 20.38
N THR A 73 17.39 29.63 20.96
CA THR A 73 18.52 28.81 21.43
C THR A 73 19.32 28.34 20.22
N GLU A 74 20.62 28.11 20.36
CA GLU A 74 21.41 27.49 19.30
C GLU A 74 21.20 25.97 19.31
N PRO A 75 21.16 25.31 18.13
CA PRO A 75 21.15 23.86 18.08
C PRO A 75 22.46 23.29 18.65
N LEU A 76 22.39 22.12 19.28
CA LEU A 76 23.60 21.38 19.65
C LEU A 76 24.45 21.06 18.41
N GLU A 77 25.76 20.96 18.59
CA GLU A 77 26.68 20.56 17.52
C GLU A 77 26.33 19.17 16.98
N GLU A 78 26.50 18.99 15.67
CA GLU A 78 26.29 17.70 15.03
C GLU A 78 27.49 16.78 15.27
N MET A 79 27.24 15.54 15.70
CA MET A 79 28.28 14.54 15.94
C MET A 79 28.41 13.53 14.80
N GLN A 80 27.42 13.49 13.92
CA GLN A 80 27.32 12.57 12.80
C GLN A 80 27.89 13.19 11.51
N PRO A 81 28.44 12.37 10.59
CA PRO A 81 28.90 12.89 9.31
C PRO A 81 27.72 13.35 8.44
N PHE A 82 27.94 14.42 7.68
CA PHE A 82 26.96 14.91 6.72
C PHE A 82 26.92 14.06 5.45
N LEU A 83 25.71 13.92 4.92
CA LEU A 83 25.43 13.30 3.64
C LEU A 83 26.16 14.03 2.48
N PRO A 84 26.83 13.31 1.56
CA PRO A 84 27.43 13.91 0.36
C PRO A 84 26.42 14.63 -0.54
N GLN A 85 26.91 15.46 -1.47
CA GLN A 85 26.06 16.47 -2.12
C GLN A 85 25.12 15.82 -3.12
N GLU A 86 25.66 14.89 -3.91
CA GLU A 86 24.92 14.13 -4.91
C GLU A 86 23.69 13.40 -4.35
N PRO A 87 23.79 12.52 -3.32
CA PRO A 87 22.61 11.90 -2.71
C PRO A 87 21.70 12.91 -2.01
N SER A 88 22.22 14.03 -1.49
CA SER A 88 21.38 15.09 -0.92
C SER A 88 20.46 15.71 -1.98
N LEU A 89 20.97 15.97 -3.19
CA LEU A 89 20.20 16.50 -4.31
C LEU A 89 19.16 15.50 -4.81
N ILE A 90 19.48 14.21 -4.79
CA ILE A 90 18.54 13.14 -5.13
C ILE A 90 17.35 13.15 -4.15
N LEU A 91 17.60 13.12 -2.84
CA LEU A 91 16.52 13.16 -1.82
C LEU A 91 15.65 14.41 -1.94
N ARG A 92 16.27 15.57 -2.22
CA ARG A 92 15.54 16.82 -2.45
C ARG A 92 14.64 16.74 -3.68
N SER A 93 15.12 16.13 -4.77
CA SER A 93 14.32 15.90 -5.98
C SER A 93 13.12 14.99 -5.67
N LEU A 94 13.33 13.90 -4.92
CA LEU A 94 12.24 12.99 -4.52
C LEU A 94 11.18 13.72 -3.69
N LEU A 95 11.60 14.57 -2.75
CA LEU A 95 10.72 15.40 -1.94
C LEU A 95 9.90 16.37 -2.82
N SER A 96 10.55 17.06 -3.74
CA SER A 96 9.92 18.03 -4.67
C SER A 96 8.89 17.36 -5.58
N ASN A 97 9.19 16.16 -6.07
CA ASN A 97 8.30 15.37 -6.93
C ASN A 97 7.24 14.57 -6.15
N ARG A 98 7.24 14.65 -4.81
CA ARG A 98 6.32 13.92 -3.92
C ARG A 98 6.36 12.40 -4.11
N LEU A 99 7.54 11.86 -4.40
CA LEU A 99 7.80 10.43 -4.47
C LEU A 99 8.02 9.90 -3.05
N THR A 100 6.93 9.61 -2.35
CA THR A 100 6.95 9.39 -0.90
C THR A 100 7.57 8.05 -0.50
N ALA A 101 7.29 6.98 -1.24
CA ALA A 101 7.87 5.66 -0.97
C ALA A 101 9.34 5.60 -1.36
N THR A 102 9.72 6.26 -2.46
CA THR A 102 11.10 6.35 -2.94
C THR A 102 11.93 7.25 -2.02
N LEU A 103 11.35 8.35 -1.51
CA LEU A 103 11.98 9.15 -0.47
C LEU A 103 12.19 8.33 0.80
N ALA A 104 11.17 7.57 1.24
CA ALA A 104 11.29 6.71 2.41
C ALA A 104 12.44 5.71 2.27
N TYR A 105 12.57 5.07 1.09
CA TYR A 105 13.70 4.20 0.76
C TYR A 105 15.06 4.92 0.90
N GLY A 106 15.19 6.12 0.33
CA GLY A 106 16.43 6.88 0.41
C GLY A 106 16.77 7.33 1.84
N LEU A 107 15.79 7.77 2.62
CA LEU A 107 15.96 8.16 4.02
C LEU A 107 16.36 6.97 4.90
N ASP A 108 15.85 5.78 4.58
CA ASP A 108 16.22 4.53 5.27
C ASP A 108 17.70 4.22 5.09
N LEU A 109 18.21 4.22 3.85
CA LEU A 109 19.64 4.03 3.57
C LEU A 109 20.53 5.05 4.31
N VAL A 110 20.13 6.32 4.33
CA VAL A 110 20.88 7.38 5.04
C VAL A 110 20.87 7.13 6.55
N ALA A 111 19.73 6.70 7.09
CA ALA A 111 19.57 6.40 8.50
C ALA A 111 20.32 5.14 8.95
N GLU A 112 20.45 4.14 8.08
CA GLU A 112 21.24 2.92 8.30
C GLU A 112 22.75 3.23 8.36
N GLU A 113 23.25 4.09 7.48
CA GLU A 113 24.65 4.54 7.46
C GLU A 113 24.99 5.55 8.58
N GLY A 114 24.00 5.95 9.40
CA GLY A 114 24.20 6.90 10.49
C GLY A 114 24.59 8.32 10.03
N LEU A 115 24.27 8.66 8.78
CA LEU A 115 24.52 9.98 8.20
C LEU A 115 23.36 10.94 8.50
N ILE A 116 23.66 12.23 8.49
CA ILE A 116 22.66 13.30 8.63
C ILE A 116 22.64 14.21 7.40
N LEU A 117 21.50 14.82 7.13
CA LEU A 117 21.35 15.80 6.07
C LEU A 117 22.11 17.09 6.39
N ARG A 118 22.54 17.78 5.33
CA ARG A 118 23.10 19.12 5.50
C ARG A 118 22.04 20.11 6.01
N PRO A 119 22.45 21.09 6.82
CA PRO A 119 21.56 22.08 7.41
C PRO A 119 20.54 22.72 6.47
N GLU A 120 20.95 23.05 5.25
CA GLU A 120 20.14 23.72 4.24
C GLU A 120 18.93 22.91 3.75
N TYR A 121 18.92 21.59 3.96
CA TYR A 121 17.83 20.70 3.52
C TYR A 121 16.88 20.28 4.65
N VAL A 122 17.28 20.47 5.91
CA VAL A 122 16.54 19.97 7.08
C VAL A 122 15.15 20.62 7.16
N TYR A 123 15.07 21.94 7.00
CA TYR A 123 13.79 22.64 7.08
C TYR A 123 12.81 22.19 6.00
N GLU A 124 13.27 22.10 4.74
CA GLU A 124 12.43 21.68 3.61
C GLU A 124 11.88 20.26 3.83
N LEU A 125 12.74 19.33 4.28
CA LEU A 125 12.33 17.96 4.60
C LEU A 125 11.28 17.93 5.71
N LEU A 126 11.60 18.49 6.88
CA LEU A 126 10.73 18.35 8.06
C LEU A 126 9.41 19.10 7.89
N SER A 127 9.43 20.32 7.35
CA SER A 127 8.22 21.10 7.09
C SER A 127 7.29 20.44 6.07
N THR A 128 7.82 19.57 5.20
CA THR A 128 7.03 18.82 4.22
C THR A 128 6.56 17.48 4.77
N VAL A 129 7.45 16.67 5.32
CA VAL A 129 7.19 15.29 5.76
C VAL A 129 6.34 15.27 7.03
N LEU A 130 6.59 16.19 7.97
CA LEU A 130 5.87 16.25 9.23
C LEU A 130 4.56 17.02 9.14
N LYS A 131 4.29 17.74 8.04
CA LYS A 131 3.02 18.44 7.84
C LYS A 131 1.83 17.50 8.01
N LYS A 132 0.82 17.92 8.77
CA LYS A 132 -0.42 17.15 8.95
C LYS A 132 -1.07 16.84 7.60
N GLY A 133 -1.33 15.55 7.34
CA GLY A 133 -1.91 15.09 6.07
C GLY A 133 -0.92 15.05 4.89
N SER A 134 0.39 15.04 5.13
CA SER A 134 1.43 14.99 4.09
C SER A 134 1.44 13.68 3.28
N GLY A 135 0.86 12.61 3.81
CA GLY A 135 0.78 11.30 3.15
C GLY A 135 2.01 10.41 3.33
N TYR A 136 3.05 10.88 4.04
CA TYR A 136 4.20 10.06 4.41
C TYR A 136 3.83 9.09 5.52
N ASN A 137 4.31 7.84 5.41
CA ASN A 137 4.12 6.85 6.46
C ASN A 137 5.00 7.19 7.68
N VAL A 138 4.70 6.56 8.81
CA VAL A 138 5.34 6.94 10.07
C VAL A 138 6.82 6.54 10.13
N ALA A 139 7.21 5.42 9.49
CA ALA A 139 8.62 5.05 9.36
C ALA A 139 9.42 6.12 8.60
N CYS A 140 8.88 6.66 7.51
CA CYS A 140 9.47 7.76 6.76
C CYS A 140 9.60 9.02 7.60
N ARG A 141 8.60 9.34 8.42
CA ARG A 141 8.64 10.49 9.35
C ARG A 141 9.70 10.30 10.44
N ALA A 142 9.80 9.10 11.01
CA ALA A 142 10.82 8.75 11.99
C ALA A 142 12.24 8.84 11.38
N ASN A 143 12.45 8.28 10.19
CA ASN A 143 13.72 8.39 9.48
C ASN A 143 14.02 9.85 9.10
N ALA A 144 13.03 10.65 8.69
CA ALA A 144 13.22 12.07 8.41
C ALA A 144 13.72 12.84 9.65
N LEU A 145 13.17 12.56 10.83
CA LEU A 145 13.66 13.10 12.10
C LEU A 145 15.08 12.63 12.42
N LYS A 146 15.33 11.32 12.30
CA LYS A 146 16.63 10.71 12.59
C LYS A 146 17.75 11.31 11.75
N VAL A 147 17.56 11.45 10.43
CA VAL A 147 18.57 12.02 9.52
C VAL A 147 18.67 13.54 9.62
N SER A 148 17.79 14.21 10.36
CA SER A 148 17.83 15.67 10.53
C SER A 148 18.76 16.14 11.66
N GLY A 149 19.33 15.21 12.44
CA GLY A 149 20.31 15.52 13.47
C GLY A 149 19.79 16.42 14.59
N ASN A 150 20.70 17.09 15.29
CA ASN A 150 20.38 18.02 16.36
C ASN A 150 19.66 19.27 15.85
N ARG A 151 19.96 19.71 14.62
CA ARG A 151 19.23 20.79 13.95
C ARG A 151 17.77 20.47 13.72
N GLY A 152 17.44 19.24 13.36
CA GLY A 152 16.06 18.78 13.22
C GLY A 152 15.29 18.87 14.53
N LYS A 153 15.89 18.37 15.62
CA LYS A 153 15.31 18.46 16.97
C LYS A 153 15.09 19.91 17.39
N TRP A 154 16.06 20.78 17.10
CA TRP A 154 15.97 22.21 17.35
C TRP A 154 14.86 22.90 16.54
N LEU A 155 14.60 22.45 15.30
CA LEU A 155 13.54 22.99 14.44
C LEU A 155 12.13 22.56 14.84
N LEU A 156 11.96 21.42 15.51
CA LEU A 156 10.63 20.86 15.82
C LEU A 156 9.68 21.87 16.50
N PRO A 157 10.08 22.56 17.59
CA PRO A 157 9.20 23.55 18.23
C PRO A 157 8.85 24.72 17.31
N LEU A 158 9.76 25.10 16.41
CA LEU A 158 9.59 26.21 15.48
C LEU A 158 8.65 25.87 14.31
N LEU A 159 8.51 24.58 14.00
CA LEU A 159 7.57 24.10 12.98
C LEU A 159 6.13 23.98 13.51
N GLU A 160 5.90 24.24 14.80
CA GLU A 160 4.60 24.03 15.47
C GLU A 160 4.04 22.63 15.23
N VAL A 161 4.93 21.66 15.02
CA VAL A 161 4.58 20.26 14.88
C VAL A 161 4.62 19.65 16.26
N GLU A 162 3.47 19.18 16.75
CA GLU A 162 3.45 18.24 17.88
C GLU A 162 4.29 17.03 17.48
N GLU A 163 5.35 16.76 18.24
CA GLU A 163 6.15 15.56 18.07
C GLU A 163 5.19 14.36 18.12
N GLU A 164 4.98 13.71 16.98
CA GLU A 164 4.24 12.46 16.99
C GLU A 164 5.06 11.49 17.83
N SER A 165 4.44 10.93 18.88
CA SER A 165 5.08 9.88 19.67
C SER A 165 5.68 8.87 18.70
N PRO A 166 6.95 8.46 18.89
CA PRO A 166 7.54 7.44 18.05
C PRO A 166 6.59 6.25 17.94
N LEU A 167 6.60 5.55 16.79
CA LEU A 167 5.96 4.23 16.70
C LEU A 167 6.68 3.32 17.68
N ASP A 168 6.18 3.31 18.90
CA ASP A 168 6.80 2.63 20.00
C ASP A 168 5.78 1.68 20.60
N LEU A 169 6.25 0.46 20.85
CA LEU A 169 5.51 -0.58 21.52
C LEU A 169 5.07 -0.15 22.92
N GLU A 170 5.80 0.77 23.56
CA GLU A 170 5.48 1.30 24.89
C GLU A 170 4.23 2.18 24.89
N HIS A 171 3.89 2.81 23.76
CA HIS A 171 2.77 3.77 23.64
C HIS A 171 1.61 3.22 22.79
N TRP A 172 1.53 1.90 22.64
CA TRP A 172 0.49 1.23 21.84
C TRP A 172 -0.92 1.68 22.23
N GLU A 173 -1.25 1.75 23.52
CA GLU A 173 -2.59 2.07 24.03
C GLU A 173 -3.03 3.52 23.72
N LEU A 174 -2.07 4.44 23.61
CA LEU A 174 -2.33 5.86 23.32
C LEU A 174 -2.35 6.16 21.82
N SER A 175 -1.93 5.20 20.99
CA SER A 175 -1.78 5.39 19.55
C SER A 175 -3.12 5.31 18.81
N GLY A 176 -3.33 6.24 17.89
CA GLY A 176 -4.48 6.21 16.98
C GLY A 176 -4.50 4.94 16.11
N GLN A 177 -5.67 4.55 15.60
CA GLN A 177 -5.86 3.29 14.85
C GLN A 177 -4.88 3.14 13.67
N GLN A 178 -4.67 4.20 12.89
CA GLN A 178 -3.79 4.13 11.72
C GLN A 178 -2.33 3.88 12.12
N ALA A 179 -1.84 4.54 13.18
CA ALA A 179 -0.50 4.33 13.71
C ALA A 179 -0.33 2.89 14.21
N ARG A 180 -1.32 2.36 14.93
CA ARG A 180 -1.33 0.97 15.41
C ARG A 180 -1.32 -0.05 14.29
N LEU A 181 -2.07 0.17 13.21
CA LEU A 181 -2.02 -0.73 12.05
C LEU A 181 -0.63 -0.71 11.39
N GLN A 182 0.01 0.45 11.29
CA GLN A 182 1.37 0.54 10.71
C GLN A 182 2.41 -0.16 11.60
N LEU A 183 2.38 0.11 12.91
CA LEU A 183 3.25 -0.54 13.90
C LEU A 183 3.02 -2.06 13.90
N LEU A 184 1.77 -2.51 13.89
CA LEU A 184 1.47 -3.94 13.87
C LEU A 184 1.99 -4.61 12.58
N LYS A 185 1.85 -3.97 11.42
CA LYS A 185 2.44 -4.49 10.17
C LYS A 185 3.96 -4.58 10.25
N GLN A 186 4.62 -3.62 10.88
CA GLN A 186 6.07 -3.64 11.10
C GLN A 186 6.47 -4.79 12.05
N VAL A 187 5.83 -4.87 13.22
CA VAL A 187 6.06 -5.96 14.19
C VAL A 187 5.84 -7.31 13.54
N ARG A 188 4.77 -7.49 12.74
CA ARG A 188 4.51 -8.74 12.01
C ARG A 188 5.57 -9.09 10.96
N ARG A 189 6.36 -8.13 10.47
CA ARG A 189 7.49 -8.39 9.56
C ARG A 189 8.76 -8.76 10.32
N GLU A 190 9.00 -8.13 11.47
CA GLU A 190 10.24 -8.25 12.26
C GLU A 190 10.17 -9.39 13.29
N ASP A 191 9.14 -9.39 14.13
CA ASP A 191 8.87 -10.41 15.15
C ASP A 191 7.36 -10.72 15.22
N PRO A 192 6.87 -11.67 14.40
CA PRO A 192 5.46 -12.05 14.37
C PRO A 192 4.89 -12.41 15.76
N ARG A 193 5.70 -12.98 16.67
CA ARG A 193 5.24 -13.42 18.00
C ARG A 193 4.88 -12.25 18.90
N ALA A 194 5.62 -11.15 18.80
CA ALA A 194 5.39 -9.95 19.60
C ALA A 194 4.05 -9.25 19.27
N ALA A 195 3.43 -9.56 18.13
CA ALA A 195 2.18 -8.95 17.70
C ALA A 195 0.95 -9.38 18.52
N ILE A 196 0.89 -10.64 18.96
CA ILE A 196 -0.25 -11.17 19.73
C ILE A 196 -0.46 -10.35 21.02
N PRO A 197 0.53 -10.24 21.93
CA PRO A 197 0.33 -9.52 23.19
C PRO A 197 0.01 -8.03 22.98
N LEU A 198 0.50 -7.40 21.90
CA LEU A 198 0.14 -6.01 21.58
C LEU A 198 -1.35 -5.88 21.27
N VAL A 199 -1.86 -6.73 20.39
CA VAL A 199 -3.27 -6.68 19.98
C VAL A 199 -4.20 -7.05 21.13
N GLU A 200 -3.80 -8.00 21.98
CA GLU A 200 -4.59 -8.42 23.14
C GLU A 200 -4.80 -7.31 24.18
N ARG A 201 -3.83 -6.41 24.38
CA ARG A 201 -3.91 -5.29 25.34
C ARG A 201 -5.13 -4.41 25.12
N THR A 202 -5.47 -4.12 23.87
CA THR A 202 -6.56 -3.18 23.52
C THR A 202 -7.80 -3.87 22.95
N TRP A 203 -7.76 -5.19 22.73
CA TRP A 203 -8.79 -5.94 21.98
C TRP A 203 -10.23 -5.73 22.49
N ARG A 204 -10.41 -5.61 23.81
CA ARG A 204 -11.75 -5.44 24.42
C ARG A 204 -12.33 -4.05 24.19
N GLU A 205 -11.48 -3.04 24.06
CA GLU A 205 -11.84 -1.63 23.89
C GLU A 205 -12.04 -1.29 22.41
N GLU A 206 -11.49 -2.09 21.50
CA GLU A 206 -11.65 -1.90 20.07
C GLU A 206 -13.09 -2.06 19.57
N THR A 207 -13.41 -1.23 18.57
CA THR A 207 -14.60 -1.45 17.73
C THR A 207 -14.43 -2.73 16.90
N ALA A 208 -15.55 -3.31 16.43
CA ALA A 208 -15.51 -4.49 15.58
C ALA A 208 -14.69 -4.26 14.28
N SER A 209 -14.79 -3.05 13.70
CA SER A 209 -14.03 -2.65 12.51
C SER A 209 -12.53 -2.59 12.79
N ASN A 210 -12.14 -2.05 13.95
CA ASN A 210 -10.73 -1.97 14.33
C ASN A 210 -10.14 -3.35 14.58
N ARG A 211 -10.87 -4.24 15.25
CA ARG A 211 -10.46 -5.63 15.44
C ARG A 211 -10.29 -6.38 14.12
N GLU A 212 -11.22 -6.20 13.19
CA GLU A 212 -11.12 -6.77 11.85
C GLU A 212 -9.83 -6.31 11.15
N ALA A 213 -9.52 -5.01 11.20
CA ALA A 213 -8.32 -4.44 10.60
C ALA A 213 -7.02 -4.92 11.28
N LEU A 214 -6.99 -4.97 12.62
CA LEU A 214 -5.85 -5.46 13.39
C LEU A 214 -5.60 -6.95 13.11
N LEU A 215 -6.66 -7.77 13.15
CA LEU A 215 -6.57 -9.20 12.88
C LEU A 215 -6.10 -9.49 11.45
N SER A 216 -6.54 -8.69 10.48
CA SER A 216 -6.11 -8.83 9.08
C SER A 216 -4.59 -8.66 8.90
N CYS A 217 -3.91 -7.93 9.79
CA CYS A 217 -2.45 -7.78 9.77
C CYS A 217 -1.72 -9.09 10.08
N PHE A 218 -2.35 -10.07 10.75
CA PHE A 218 -1.75 -11.39 11.01
C PHE A 218 -1.48 -12.19 9.75
N SER A 219 -2.08 -11.82 8.62
CA SER A 219 -1.73 -12.38 7.32
C SER A 219 -0.26 -12.13 6.95
N ILE A 220 0.39 -11.10 7.51
CA ILE A 220 1.83 -10.88 7.40
C ILE A 220 2.51 -11.78 8.44
N GLY A 221 3.46 -12.62 8.02
CA GLY A 221 4.18 -13.51 8.93
C GLY A 221 3.30 -14.59 9.57
N LEU A 222 2.12 -14.90 9.01
CA LEU A 222 1.19 -15.90 9.53
C LEU A 222 1.90 -17.25 9.79
N SER A 223 1.77 -17.78 11.00
CA SER A 223 2.44 -19.02 11.39
C SER A 223 1.58 -19.85 12.34
N GLN A 224 2.04 -21.07 12.63
CA GLN A 224 1.36 -21.99 13.53
C GLN A 224 1.19 -21.42 14.95
N GLU A 225 2.04 -20.47 15.35
CA GLU A 225 2.00 -19.85 16.68
C GLU A 225 0.79 -18.92 16.84
N ASP A 226 0.19 -18.47 15.74
CA ASP A 226 -1.02 -17.66 15.75
C ASP A 226 -2.28 -18.52 16.00
N GLU A 227 -2.19 -19.86 15.88
CA GLU A 227 -3.36 -20.74 15.87
C GLU A 227 -4.22 -20.63 17.14
N GLU A 228 -3.60 -20.62 18.32
CA GLU A 228 -4.33 -20.59 19.59
C GLU A 228 -5.11 -19.27 19.73
N PHE A 229 -4.45 -18.15 19.46
CA PHE A 229 -5.06 -16.83 19.47
C PHE A 229 -6.20 -16.72 18.46
N LEU A 230 -5.97 -17.11 17.20
CA LEU A 230 -6.98 -17.07 16.15
C LEU A 230 -8.17 -17.98 16.44
N THR A 231 -7.93 -19.15 17.03
CA THR A 231 -9.00 -20.08 17.46
C THR A 231 -9.84 -19.45 18.57
N ALA A 232 -9.21 -18.80 19.55
CA ALA A 232 -9.91 -18.08 20.61
C ALA A 232 -10.75 -16.92 20.05
N VAL A 233 -10.22 -16.15 19.09
CA VAL A 233 -10.96 -15.08 18.42
C VAL A 233 -12.14 -15.63 17.62
N MET A 234 -11.94 -16.69 16.82
CA MET A 234 -13.00 -17.34 16.04
C MET A 234 -14.14 -17.85 16.93
N ALA A 235 -13.82 -18.39 18.11
CA ALA A 235 -14.81 -18.93 19.03
C ALA A 235 -15.54 -17.84 19.85
N LYS A 236 -14.83 -16.81 20.31
CA LYS A 236 -15.31 -15.91 21.37
C LYS A 236 -15.67 -14.50 20.89
N ASP A 237 -15.24 -14.06 19.71
CA ASP A 237 -15.53 -12.69 19.27
C ASP A 237 -17.02 -12.51 18.94
N ARG A 238 -17.60 -11.42 19.46
CA ARG A 238 -19.01 -11.05 19.23
C ARG A 238 -19.33 -10.69 17.78
N SER A 239 -18.33 -10.26 17.00
CA SER A 239 -18.53 -9.85 15.60
C SER A 239 -18.38 -11.04 14.66
N GLN A 240 -19.41 -11.31 13.84
CA GLN A 240 -19.32 -12.34 12.80
C GLN A 240 -18.18 -12.07 11.81
N LYS A 241 -17.99 -10.81 11.40
CA LYS A 241 -16.90 -10.43 10.48
C LYS A 241 -15.52 -10.74 11.05
N VAL A 242 -15.30 -10.45 12.33
CA VAL A 242 -14.02 -10.74 13.00
C VAL A 242 -13.79 -12.25 13.08
N ARG A 243 -14.83 -13.04 13.39
CA ARG A 243 -14.76 -14.52 13.38
C ARG A 243 -14.47 -15.09 12.00
N GLU A 244 -15.00 -14.47 10.93
CA GLU A 244 -14.72 -14.85 9.54
C GLU A 244 -13.27 -14.56 9.14
N VAL A 245 -12.71 -13.42 9.55
CA VAL A 245 -11.28 -13.13 9.35
C VAL A 245 -10.41 -14.16 10.09
N ALA A 246 -10.75 -14.48 11.34
CA ALA A 246 -10.04 -15.52 12.10
C ALA A 246 -10.10 -16.89 11.41
N ARG A 247 -11.28 -17.30 10.93
CA ARG A 247 -11.45 -18.55 10.17
C ARG A 247 -10.62 -18.56 8.89
N SER A 248 -10.59 -17.45 8.15
CA SER A 248 -9.80 -17.32 6.92
C SER A 248 -8.30 -17.50 7.20
N LEU A 249 -7.79 -16.84 8.24
CA LEU A 249 -6.40 -16.99 8.68
C LEU A 249 -6.10 -18.42 9.15
N LEU A 250 -6.97 -19.04 9.95
CA LEU A 250 -6.83 -20.45 10.35
C LEU A 250 -6.84 -21.40 9.15
N GLY A 251 -7.69 -21.13 8.15
CA GLY A 251 -7.74 -21.87 6.89
C GLY A 251 -6.49 -21.70 6.03
N SER A 252 -5.67 -20.67 6.32
CA SER A 252 -4.39 -20.41 5.67
C SER A 252 -3.21 -21.09 6.37
N LEU A 253 -3.44 -21.86 7.46
CA LEU A 253 -2.42 -22.63 8.18
C LEU A 253 -2.44 -24.10 7.73
N PRO A 254 -1.55 -24.56 6.83
CA PRO A 254 -1.64 -25.90 6.24
C PRO A 254 -1.53 -27.05 7.25
N LYS A 255 -0.90 -26.79 8.40
CA LYS A 255 -0.72 -27.75 9.51
C LYS A 255 -1.70 -27.52 10.66
N GLY A 256 -2.58 -26.52 10.56
CA GLY A 256 -3.52 -26.15 11.60
C GLY A 256 -4.68 -27.12 11.74
N GLN A 257 -5.32 -27.11 12.91
CA GLN A 257 -6.43 -27.97 13.30
C GLN A 257 -7.61 -27.84 12.35
N LEU A 258 -7.93 -26.61 11.90
CA LEU A 258 -9.02 -26.39 10.95
C LEU A 258 -8.77 -27.09 9.61
N VAL A 259 -7.56 -26.94 9.05
CA VAL A 259 -7.17 -27.59 7.80
C VAL A 259 -7.08 -29.11 7.95
N ARG A 260 -6.57 -29.62 9.08
CA ARG A 260 -6.62 -31.06 9.40
C ARG A 260 -8.05 -31.57 9.44
N ARG A 261 -8.99 -30.82 10.03
CA ARG A 261 -10.39 -31.20 10.08
C ARG A 261 -11.01 -31.29 8.68
N TYR A 262 -10.68 -30.37 7.77
CA TYR A 262 -11.07 -30.48 6.36
C TYR A 262 -10.52 -31.74 5.71
N CYS A 263 -9.25 -32.07 5.94
CA CYS A 263 -8.64 -33.32 5.44
C CYS A 263 -9.36 -34.56 5.97
N GLU A 264 -9.68 -34.61 7.27
CA GLU A 264 -10.37 -35.73 7.90
C GLU A 264 -11.78 -35.95 7.34
N LEU A 265 -12.55 -34.86 7.18
CA LEU A 265 -13.90 -34.92 6.61
C LEU A 265 -13.89 -35.42 5.17
N LEU A 266 -12.88 -35.05 4.39
CA LEU A 266 -12.77 -35.42 2.98
C LEU A 266 -12.17 -36.82 2.79
N LYS A 267 -11.42 -37.32 3.77
CA LYS A 267 -10.76 -38.64 3.70
C LYS A 267 -11.80 -39.74 3.62
N GLY A 268 -11.65 -40.63 2.62
CA GLY A 268 -12.59 -41.72 2.37
C GLY A 268 -13.82 -41.34 1.55
N GLN A 269 -14.11 -40.03 1.41
CA GLN A 269 -15.24 -39.53 0.62
C GLN A 269 -14.92 -39.31 -0.85
N LEU A 270 -13.64 -39.26 -1.18
CA LEU A 270 -13.15 -39.25 -2.55
C LEU A 270 -12.52 -40.61 -2.88
N LYS A 271 -12.73 -41.08 -4.10
CA LYS A 271 -11.96 -42.16 -4.70
C LYS A 271 -11.58 -41.78 -6.12
N TYR A 272 -10.34 -42.10 -6.50
CA TYR A 272 -9.84 -41.87 -7.85
C TYR A 272 -9.45 -43.20 -8.50
N GLY A 273 -10.13 -43.56 -9.59
CA GLY A 273 -9.79 -44.69 -10.43
C GLY A 273 -9.22 -44.23 -11.78
N ARG A 274 -8.15 -44.86 -12.26
CA ARG A 274 -7.50 -44.47 -13.53
C ARG A 274 -8.43 -44.52 -14.76
N ILE A 275 -9.45 -45.39 -14.72
CA ILE A 275 -10.38 -45.62 -15.83
C ILE A 275 -11.70 -44.86 -15.62
N LEU A 276 -12.27 -44.94 -14.41
CA LEU A 276 -13.59 -44.38 -14.09
C LEU A 276 -13.54 -42.94 -13.57
N GLY A 277 -12.33 -42.39 -13.36
CA GLY A 277 -12.14 -41.04 -12.84
C GLY A 277 -12.49 -40.93 -11.36
N TRP A 278 -13.04 -39.78 -10.98
CA TRP A 278 -13.42 -39.46 -9.61
C TRP A 278 -14.80 -39.99 -9.26
N SER A 279 -14.95 -40.51 -8.05
CA SER A 279 -16.25 -40.85 -7.44
C SER A 279 -16.34 -40.30 -6.02
N TYR A 280 -17.55 -39.96 -5.60
CA TYR A 280 -17.83 -39.20 -4.39
C TYR A 280 -18.79 -39.96 -3.48
N THR A 281 -18.57 -39.90 -2.17
CA THR A 281 -19.52 -40.34 -1.15
C THR A 281 -20.02 -39.10 -0.39
N PRO A 282 -21.33 -38.77 -0.47
CA PRO A 282 -21.88 -37.57 0.16
C PRO A 282 -21.64 -37.49 1.66
N ILE A 283 -21.46 -36.26 2.16
CA ILE A 283 -21.50 -35.95 3.59
C ILE A 283 -22.81 -35.21 3.86
N PRO A 284 -23.70 -35.72 4.73
CA PRO A 284 -24.90 -35.00 5.13
C PRO A 284 -24.55 -33.65 5.76
N TYR A 285 -25.30 -32.60 5.44
CA TYR A 285 -25.10 -31.30 6.04
C TYR A 285 -25.36 -31.34 7.56
N SER A 286 -24.50 -30.68 8.34
CA SER A 286 -24.53 -30.73 9.80
C SER A 286 -24.21 -29.37 10.43
N PRO A 287 -24.57 -29.15 11.71
CA PRO A 287 -24.15 -27.96 12.45
C PRO A 287 -22.64 -27.76 12.46
N GLU A 288 -21.86 -28.84 12.50
CA GLU A 288 -20.40 -28.78 12.41
C GLU A 288 -19.93 -28.17 11.09
N LEU A 289 -20.50 -28.62 9.95
CA LEU A 289 -20.14 -28.07 8.64
C LEU A 289 -20.46 -26.58 8.54
N LYS A 290 -21.56 -26.13 9.14
CA LYS A 290 -21.91 -24.71 9.25
C LYS A 290 -20.86 -23.93 10.05
N GLU A 291 -20.43 -24.44 11.20
CA GLU A 291 -19.40 -23.81 12.05
C GLU A 291 -18.05 -23.70 11.33
N LEU A 292 -17.71 -24.72 10.54
CA LEU A 292 -16.55 -24.78 9.67
C LEU A 292 -16.65 -23.87 8.42
N GLY A 293 -17.77 -23.17 8.24
CA GLY A 293 -17.99 -22.23 7.14
C GLY A 293 -18.30 -22.89 5.80
N ILE A 294 -18.85 -24.11 5.82
CA ILE A 294 -19.34 -24.81 4.64
C ILE A 294 -20.82 -24.46 4.44
N ALA A 295 -21.18 -24.04 3.25
CA ALA A 295 -22.57 -23.76 2.88
C ALA A 295 -23.28 -25.03 2.39
N GLU A 296 -24.57 -25.16 2.71
CA GLU A 296 -25.40 -26.30 2.32
C GLU A 296 -25.77 -26.25 0.83
N VAL A 297 -26.24 -25.09 0.35
CA VAL A 297 -26.86 -24.97 -0.98
C VAL A 297 -25.88 -24.45 -2.01
N SER A 298 -25.78 -25.15 -3.13
CA SER A 298 -24.95 -24.76 -4.27
C SER A 298 -25.46 -23.47 -4.93
N PRO A 299 -24.57 -22.48 -5.17
CA PRO A 299 -24.92 -21.32 -5.99
C PRO A 299 -24.95 -21.64 -7.49
N ASN A 300 -24.40 -22.79 -7.91
CA ASN A 300 -24.21 -23.15 -9.31
C ASN A 300 -25.36 -24.02 -9.84
N LYS A 301 -26.01 -23.56 -10.92
CA LYS A 301 -26.97 -24.39 -11.66
C LYS A 301 -26.23 -25.60 -12.27
N GLY A 302 -26.63 -26.81 -11.89
CA GLY A 302 -26.05 -28.07 -12.39
C GLY A 302 -25.07 -28.78 -11.44
N GLU A 303 -24.73 -28.15 -10.31
CA GLU A 303 -23.98 -28.79 -9.22
C GLU A 303 -24.98 -29.18 -8.11
N SER A 304 -24.95 -30.45 -7.66
CA SER A 304 -25.76 -30.87 -6.52
C SER A 304 -25.20 -30.31 -5.21
N ASP A 305 -26.08 -30.09 -4.23
CA ASP A 305 -25.69 -29.61 -2.89
C ASP A 305 -24.67 -30.56 -2.22
N GLU A 306 -24.82 -31.88 -2.41
CA GLU A 306 -23.88 -32.88 -1.91
C GLU A 306 -22.48 -32.74 -2.53
N HIS A 307 -22.39 -32.50 -3.84
CA HIS A 307 -21.11 -32.23 -4.51
C HIS A 307 -20.53 -30.89 -4.08
N TYR A 308 -21.38 -29.88 -3.90
CA TYR A 308 -20.97 -28.56 -3.46
C TYR A 308 -20.35 -28.57 -2.06
N ILE A 309 -20.92 -29.32 -1.12
CA ILE A 309 -20.36 -29.53 0.22
C ILE A 309 -18.96 -30.14 0.11
N LEU A 310 -18.80 -31.21 -0.67
CA LEU A 310 -17.50 -31.87 -0.86
C LEU A 310 -16.47 -30.98 -1.57
N ARG A 311 -16.89 -30.24 -2.61
CA ARG A 311 -16.03 -29.34 -3.36
C ARG A 311 -15.49 -28.23 -2.48
N GLN A 312 -16.36 -27.62 -1.65
CA GLN A 312 -15.95 -26.61 -0.68
C GLN A 312 -14.87 -27.11 0.27
N ILE A 313 -14.97 -28.35 0.75
CA ILE A 313 -13.96 -28.95 1.62
C ILE A 313 -12.67 -29.23 0.82
N ALA A 314 -12.79 -29.75 -0.41
CA ALA A 314 -11.67 -30.01 -1.31
C ALA A 314 -10.88 -28.75 -1.70
N GLU A 315 -11.53 -27.60 -1.80
CA GLU A 315 -10.88 -26.30 -2.04
C GLU A 315 -10.21 -25.71 -0.77
N ARG A 316 -10.20 -26.44 0.35
CA ARG A 316 -9.60 -26.02 1.63
C ARG A 316 -8.56 -27.01 2.19
N VAL A 317 -8.15 -28.02 1.41
CA VAL A 317 -7.12 -29.00 1.79
C VAL A 317 -5.79 -28.75 1.05
N PRO A 318 -4.64 -29.05 1.69
CA PRO A 318 -3.32 -28.80 1.10
C PRO A 318 -2.96 -29.80 -0.01
N LEU A 319 -1.95 -29.46 -0.82
CA LEU A 319 -1.45 -30.34 -1.88
C LEU A 319 -1.08 -31.75 -1.37
N THR A 320 -0.56 -31.83 -0.14
CA THR A 320 -0.20 -33.09 0.52
C THR A 320 -1.37 -34.05 0.69
N PHE A 321 -2.61 -33.55 0.78
CA PHE A 321 -3.82 -34.39 0.77
C PHE A 321 -3.98 -35.11 -0.58
N TRP A 322 -3.76 -34.39 -1.68
CA TRP A 322 -3.92 -34.93 -3.04
C TRP A 322 -2.82 -35.93 -3.42
N MET A 323 -1.64 -35.83 -2.81
CA MET A 323 -0.50 -36.73 -3.06
C MET A 323 -0.83 -38.20 -2.78
N GLU A 324 -1.65 -38.49 -1.76
CA GLU A 324 -2.10 -39.84 -1.41
C GLU A 324 -2.90 -40.48 -2.56
N PHE A 325 -3.85 -39.74 -3.16
CA PHE A 325 -4.69 -40.22 -4.28
C PHE A 325 -3.89 -40.56 -5.54
N TYR A 326 -2.79 -39.84 -5.77
CA TYR A 326 -1.94 -40.05 -6.92
C TYR A 326 -0.80 -41.04 -6.66
N GLY A 327 -0.66 -41.54 -5.43
CA GLY A 327 0.41 -42.47 -5.04
C GLY A 327 1.80 -41.89 -5.32
N THR A 328 2.01 -40.61 -5.03
CA THR A 328 3.27 -39.91 -5.30
C THR A 328 3.74 -39.14 -4.06
N SER A 329 5.03 -39.20 -3.76
CA SER A 329 5.68 -38.33 -2.79
C SER A 329 6.25 -37.05 -3.40
N ASP A 330 6.12 -36.88 -4.71
CA ASP A 330 6.60 -35.73 -5.48
C ASP A 330 5.47 -34.69 -5.66
N PRO A 331 5.57 -33.49 -5.03
CA PRO A 331 4.57 -32.44 -5.13
C PRO A 331 4.37 -31.92 -6.56
N MET A 332 5.41 -31.89 -7.39
CA MET A 332 5.31 -31.46 -8.79
C MET A 332 4.35 -32.37 -9.55
N LYS A 333 4.54 -33.69 -9.44
CA LYS A 333 3.67 -34.68 -10.10
C LYS A 333 2.23 -34.60 -9.59
N ALA A 334 2.04 -34.36 -8.30
CA ALA A 334 0.70 -34.21 -7.73
C ALA A 334 0.00 -32.96 -8.28
N ALA A 335 0.67 -31.81 -8.28
CA ALA A 335 0.15 -30.55 -8.81
C ALA A 335 -0.21 -30.66 -10.30
N GLN A 336 0.68 -31.20 -11.13
CA GLN A 336 0.44 -31.41 -12.57
C GLN A 336 -0.73 -32.36 -12.83
N ARG A 337 -0.84 -33.46 -12.06
CA ARG A 337 -1.96 -34.42 -12.21
C ARG A 337 -3.29 -33.81 -11.80
N LEU A 338 -3.30 -33.02 -10.73
CA LEU A 338 -4.51 -32.33 -10.27
C LEU A 338 -4.95 -31.25 -11.25
N ALA A 339 -4.02 -30.51 -11.86
CA ALA A 339 -4.33 -29.55 -12.92
C ALA A 339 -4.94 -30.23 -14.15
N LYS A 340 -4.42 -31.41 -14.55
CA LYS A 340 -4.95 -32.18 -15.69
C LYS A 340 -6.30 -32.83 -15.43
N ASN A 341 -6.50 -33.36 -14.23
CA ASN A 341 -7.67 -34.17 -13.88
C ASN A 341 -8.26 -33.73 -12.53
N PRO A 342 -8.77 -32.50 -12.42
CA PRO A 342 -9.35 -32.01 -11.17
C PRO A 342 -10.60 -32.82 -10.79
N PRO A 343 -10.88 -33.00 -9.49
CA PRO A 343 -12.17 -33.49 -9.04
C PRO A 343 -13.27 -32.45 -9.33
N PHE A 344 -14.54 -32.84 -9.27
CA PHE A 344 -15.72 -31.97 -9.45
C PHE A 344 -15.79 -31.26 -10.81
N ALA A 345 -15.14 -31.82 -11.83
CA ALA A 345 -15.15 -31.32 -13.20
C ALA A 345 -14.83 -29.82 -13.28
N SER A 346 -15.63 -29.02 -13.99
CA SER A 346 -15.41 -27.59 -14.17
C SER A 346 -15.72 -26.72 -12.95
N TYR A 347 -16.28 -27.28 -11.88
CA TYR A 347 -16.64 -26.51 -10.68
C TYR A 347 -15.44 -26.31 -9.74
N PHE A 348 -14.48 -27.24 -9.73
CA PHE A 348 -13.32 -27.14 -8.84
C PHE A 348 -12.36 -26.06 -9.28
N SER A 349 -12.09 -25.12 -8.39
CA SER A 349 -11.06 -24.12 -8.60
C SER A 349 -9.74 -24.58 -7.99
N ILE A 350 -8.78 -25.02 -8.82
CA ILE A 350 -7.45 -25.44 -8.35
C ILE A 350 -6.68 -24.29 -7.68
N THR A 351 -6.96 -23.05 -8.05
CA THR A 351 -6.28 -21.86 -7.51
C THR A 351 -6.79 -21.47 -6.11
N SER A 352 -8.06 -21.78 -5.79
CA SER A 352 -8.69 -21.45 -4.50
C SER A 352 -7.90 -21.98 -3.28
N PRO A 353 -7.59 -23.30 -3.18
CA PRO A 353 -6.78 -23.82 -2.08
C PRO A 353 -5.35 -23.27 -2.11
N ILE A 354 -4.78 -23.01 -3.28
CA ILE A 354 -3.41 -22.46 -3.42
C ILE A 354 -3.33 -21.05 -2.82
N VAL A 355 -4.28 -20.19 -3.17
CA VAL A 355 -4.36 -18.80 -2.67
C VAL A 355 -4.68 -18.80 -1.18
N THR A 356 -5.65 -19.62 -0.75
CA THR A 356 -6.03 -19.73 0.67
C THR A 356 -4.86 -20.19 1.53
N LEU A 357 -4.18 -21.26 1.14
CA LEU A 357 -3.05 -21.82 1.90
C LEU A 357 -1.72 -21.09 1.65
N ARG A 358 -1.72 -20.11 0.72
CA ARG A 358 -0.52 -19.38 0.26
C ARG A 358 0.63 -20.33 -0.14
N ASP A 359 0.29 -21.43 -0.80
CA ASP A 359 1.24 -22.48 -1.15
C ASP A 359 1.99 -22.13 -2.44
N ARG A 360 3.12 -21.44 -2.29
CA ARG A 360 3.99 -21.04 -3.41
C ARG A 360 4.51 -22.21 -4.25
N HIS A 361 4.70 -23.39 -3.65
CA HIS A 361 5.22 -24.56 -4.37
C HIS A 361 4.14 -25.12 -5.27
N TRP A 362 2.92 -25.21 -4.75
CA TRP A 362 1.77 -25.62 -5.53
C TRP A 362 1.46 -24.60 -6.64
N ALA A 363 1.50 -23.31 -6.33
CA ALA A 363 1.31 -22.24 -7.31
C ALA A 363 2.28 -22.38 -8.50
N TYR A 364 3.57 -22.58 -8.22
CA TYR A 364 4.60 -22.74 -9.24
C TYR A 364 4.33 -23.92 -10.17
N TRP A 365 4.10 -25.12 -9.60
CA TRP A 365 3.93 -26.32 -10.42
C TRP A 365 2.60 -26.36 -11.18
N VAL A 366 1.54 -25.73 -10.66
CA VAL A 366 0.29 -25.55 -11.42
C VAL A 366 0.52 -24.60 -12.58
N LEU A 367 1.22 -23.49 -12.40
CA LEU A 367 1.52 -22.55 -13.49
C LEU A 367 2.40 -23.16 -14.60
N GLN A 368 3.26 -24.13 -14.26
CA GLN A 368 4.03 -24.88 -15.26
C GLN A 368 3.17 -25.80 -16.14
N GLU A 369 1.98 -26.20 -15.68
CA GLU A 369 1.07 -27.07 -16.41
C GLU A 369 -0.11 -26.32 -17.05
N GLN A 370 -0.70 -25.39 -16.29
CA GLN A 370 -1.84 -24.56 -16.66
C GLN A 370 -1.45 -23.08 -16.56
N CYS A 371 -1.19 -22.47 -17.71
CA CYS A 371 -0.79 -21.07 -17.84
C CYS A 371 -1.81 -20.22 -18.61
N ASP A 372 -3.10 -20.49 -18.45
CA ASP A 372 -4.13 -19.60 -18.97
C ASP A 372 -4.21 -18.30 -18.17
N SER A 373 -4.87 -17.28 -18.73
CA SER A 373 -4.90 -15.94 -18.17
C SER A 373 -5.46 -15.89 -16.74
N LYS A 374 -6.45 -16.71 -16.40
CA LYS A 374 -7.07 -16.69 -15.08
C LYS A 374 -6.11 -17.26 -14.03
N THR A 375 -5.44 -18.37 -14.35
CA THR A 375 -4.46 -18.97 -13.44
C THR A 375 -3.24 -18.05 -13.25
N LEU A 376 -2.77 -17.39 -14.32
CA LEU A 376 -1.71 -16.38 -14.23
C LEU A 376 -2.11 -15.22 -13.31
N GLU A 377 -3.32 -14.70 -13.47
CA GLU A 377 -3.87 -13.62 -12.65
C GLU A 377 -3.82 -13.96 -11.16
N GLU A 378 -4.32 -15.13 -10.79
CA GLU A 378 -4.48 -15.54 -9.39
C GLU A 378 -3.17 -15.99 -8.72
N LEU A 379 -2.24 -16.62 -9.45
CA LEU A 379 -1.13 -17.36 -8.83
C LEU A 379 0.25 -16.70 -8.92
N VAL A 380 0.52 -15.87 -9.94
CA VAL A 380 1.87 -15.27 -10.13
C VAL A 380 2.31 -14.42 -8.94
N GLY A 381 1.36 -13.75 -8.28
CA GLY A 381 1.61 -12.96 -7.07
C GLY A 381 2.17 -13.76 -5.88
N LEU A 382 1.89 -15.06 -5.81
CA LEU A 382 2.36 -15.94 -4.72
C LEU A 382 3.80 -16.42 -4.90
N LEU A 383 4.35 -16.29 -6.12
CA LEU A 383 5.68 -16.77 -6.44
C LEU A 383 6.76 -15.83 -5.92
N SER A 384 7.90 -16.40 -5.52
CA SER A 384 9.12 -15.63 -5.28
C SER A 384 9.64 -14.97 -6.57
N PRO A 385 10.44 -13.90 -6.48
CA PRO A 385 11.06 -13.28 -7.66
C PRO A 385 11.78 -14.27 -8.57
N GLY A 386 12.52 -15.22 -7.99
CA GLY A 386 13.22 -16.26 -8.75
C GLY A 386 12.27 -17.22 -9.48
N GLN A 387 11.16 -17.60 -8.86
CA GLN A 387 10.16 -18.47 -9.51
C GLN A 387 9.41 -17.76 -10.64
N ARG A 388 9.18 -16.44 -10.53
CA ARG A 388 8.51 -15.65 -11.57
C ARG A 388 9.30 -15.62 -12.88
N GLU A 389 10.63 -15.76 -12.83
CA GLU A 389 11.50 -15.78 -14.03
C GLU A 389 11.21 -16.97 -14.96
N ASP A 390 10.65 -18.06 -14.43
CA ASP A 390 10.33 -19.27 -15.17
C ASP A 390 8.92 -19.28 -15.77
N ILE A 391 8.08 -18.28 -15.44
CA ILE A 391 6.68 -18.26 -15.86
C ILE A 391 6.52 -17.52 -17.19
N ASP A 392 5.87 -18.18 -18.15
CA ASP A 392 5.53 -17.57 -19.44
C ASP A 392 4.23 -16.74 -19.33
N LEU A 393 4.39 -15.41 -19.34
CA LEU A 393 3.27 -14.47 -19.26
C LEU A 393 2.60 -14.16 -20.60
N ARG A 394 3.03 -14.75 -21.74
CA ARG A 394 2.48 -14.42 -23.08
C ARG A 394 0.99 -14.70 -23.24
N LYS A 395 0.45 -15.63 -22.44
CA LYS A 395 -0.98 -15.98 -22.44
C LYS A 395 -1.82 -15.11 -21.51
N TYR A 396 -1.20 -14.18 -20.78
CA TYR A 396 -1.92 -13.26 -19.92
C TYR A 396 -2.72 -12.25 -20.76
N ASN A 397 -4.03 -12.19 -20.53
CA ASN A 397 -4.91 -11.23 -21.15
C ASN A 397 -5.10 -10.01 -20.24
N ALA A 398 -4.35 -8.95 -20.52
CA ALA A 398 -4.36 -7.72 -19.73
C ALA A 398 -5.58 -6.80 -19.95
N ARG A 399 -6.73 -7.35 -20.38
CA ARG A 399 -7.97 -6.61 -20.58
C ARG A 399 -8.42 -5.83 -19.33
N HIS A 400 -8.14 -6.38 -18.15
CA HIS A 400 -8.49 -5.79 -16.86
C HIS A 400 -7.29 -5.16 -16.14
N GLY A 401 -6.20 -4.95 -16.87
CA GLY A 401 -4.95 -4.40 -16.35
C GLY A 401 -4.04 -5.45 -15.73
N ILE A 402 -3.06 -5.05 -14.92
CA ILE A 402 -2.22 -5.98 -14.16
C ILE A 402 -2.83 -6.22 -12.78
N PRO A 403 -2.86 -7.46 -12.27
CA PRO A 403 -3.49 -7.77 -10.99
C PRO A 403 -2.71 -7.17 -9.83
N GLU A 404 -3.41 -6.62 -8.83
CA GLU A 404 -2.77 -5.93 -7.70
C GLU A 404 -1.82 -6.85 -6.91
N GLN A 405 -2.17 -8.15 -6.82
CA GLN A 405 -1.39 -9.17 -6.13
C GLN A 405 -0.03 -9.48 -6.76
N TRP A 406 0.24 -9.08 -8.01
CA TRP A 406 1.57 -9.26 -8.62
C TRP A 406 2.61 -8.30 -8.03
N VAL A 407 2.16 -7.22 -7.40
CA VAL A 407 2.98 -6.14 -6.88
C VAL A 407 2.82 -6.13 -5.35
N THR A 408 3.74 -6.80 -4.66
CA THR A 408 3.67 -7.04 -3.21
C THR A 408 4.46 -6.00 -2.41
N GLU A 409 3.91 -5.47 -1.32
CA GLU A 409 4.59 -4.43 -0.51
C GLU A 409 5.81 -5.03 0.18
N GLY A 410 6.97 -4.37 0.08
CA GLY A 410 8.21 -4.84 0.69
C GLY A 410 8.78 -6.10 0.04
N GLU A 411 8.35 -6.43 -1.18
CA GLU A 411 8.94 -7.51 -1.97
C GLU A 411 10.38 -7.17 -2.38
N GLU A 412 11.22 -8.19 -2.46
CA GLU A 412 12.56 -8.10 -3.05
C GLU A 412 12.50 -7.62 -4.52
N MET A 413 13.66 -7.21 -5.04
CA MET A 413 13.83 -6.87 -6.44
C MET A 413 13.38 -8.04 -7.34
N TRP A 414 12.57 -7.73 -8.35
CA TRP A 414 12.13 -8.69 -9.35
C TRP A 414 13.29 -9.13 -10.24
N GLY A 415 13.17 -10.30 -10.85
CA GLY A 415 14.12 -10.74 -11.87
C GLY A 415 13.94 -9.99 -13.21
N PRO A 416 14.96 -10.05 -14.08
CA PRO A 416 14.98 -9.30 -15.34
C PRO A 416 13.91 -9.78 -16.34
N ARG A 417 13.63 -11.10 -16.44
CA ARG A 417 12.65 -11.63 -17.40
C ARG A 417 11.23 -11.24 -17.00
N PHE A 418 10.90 -11.36 -15.72
CA PHE A 418 9.60 -10.94 -15.19
C PHE A 418 9.41 -9.44 -15.33
N SER A 419 10.42 -8.63 -14.97
CA SER A 419 10.38 -7.17 -15.15
C SER A 419 10.12 -6.77 -16.61
N LEU A 420 10.80 -7.43 -17.56
CA LEU A 420 10.61 -7.16 -18.98
C LEU A 420 9.22 -7.59 -19.47
N ALA A 421 8.75 -8.77 -19.05
CA ALA A 421 7.43 -9.26 -19.40
C ALA A 421 6.32 -8.37 -18.83
N PHE A 422 6.46 -7.92 -17.58
CA PHE A 422 5.57 -6.96 -16.94
C PHE A 422 5.49 -5.66 -17.75
N LEU A 423 6.63 -5.05 -18.11
CA LEU A 423 6.65 -3.81 -18.89
C LEU A 423 6.05 -3.99 -20.29
N LYS A 424 6.27 -5.14 -20.93
CA LYS A 424 5.62 -5.47 -22.21
C LYS A 424 4.10 -5.51 -22.08
N ILE A 425 3.57 -6.12 -21.02
CA ILE A 425 2.13 -6.15 -20.77
C ILE A 425 1.60 -4.72 -20.54
N VAL A 426 2.25 -3.95 -19.67
CA VAL A 426 1.94 -2.53 -19.42
C VAL A 426 1.94 -1.71 -20.72
N SER A 427 2.92 -1.94 -21.60
CA SER A 427 2.98 -1.25 -22.90
C SER A 427 1.84 -1.63 -23.84
N ALA A 428 1.20 -2.78 -23.65
CA ALA A 428 0.14 -3.30 -24.50
C ALA A 428 -1.29 -3.06 -23.95
N CYS A 429 -1.44 -2.58 -22.71
CA CYS A 429 -2.75 -2.35 -22.09
C CYS A 429 -2.95 -0.87 -21.67
N TYR A 430 -4.20 -0.53 -21.36
CA TYR A 430 -4.57 0.79 -20.83
C TYR A 430 -4.50 0.76 -19.30
N VAL A 431 -3.28 0.82 -18.76
CA VAL A 431 -3.05 0.80 -17.31
C VAL A 431 -2.14 1.94 -16.92
N TYR A 432 -2.56 2.65 -15.87
CA TYR A 432 -1.71 3.52 -15.09
C TYR A 432 -2.09 3.35 -13.63
N TYR A 433 -1.11 3.54 -12.75
CA TYR A 433 -1.30 3.39 -11.32
C TYR A 433 -1.29 4.76 -10.64
N ARG A 434 -1.91 4.82 -9.46
CA ARG A 434 -1.67 5.95 -8.55
C ARG A 434 -0.19 5.96 -8.18
N LEU A 435 0.36 7.16 -7.96
CA LEU A 435 1.78 7.36 -7.71
C LEU A 435 2.38 6.39 -6.69
N ALA A 436 1.71 6.17 -5.54
CA ALA A 436 2.18 5.23 -4.52
C ALA A 436 2.44 3.79 -5.05
N LYS A 437 1.59 3.31 -5.97
CA LYS A 437 1.73 1.99 -6.58
C LYS A 437 2.76 2.02 -7.73
N THR A 438 2.88 3.13 -8.45
CA THR A 438 3.97 3.38 -9.41
C THR A 438 5.33 3.31 -8.73
N GLU A 439 5.50 3.95 -7.58
CA GLU A 439 6.72 3.90 -6.77
C GLU A 439 7.06 2.47 -6.35
N GLN A 440 6.06 1.73 -5.87
CA GLN A 440 6.24 0.32 -5.51
C GLN A 440 6.73 -0.51 -6.69
N ILE A 441 6.14 -0.35 -7.88
CA ILE A 441 6.57 -1.06 -9.10
C ILE A 441 8.00 -0.64 -9.48
N GLY A 442 8.27 0.67 -9.52
CA GLY A 442 9.58 1.21 -9.90
C GLY A 442 10.71 0.76 -8.97
N LEU A 443 10.43 0.63 -7.66
CA LEU A 443 11.38 0.11 -6.68
C LEU A 443 11.64 -1.40 -6.83
N SER A 444 10.67 -2.17 -7.34
CA SER A 444 10.79 -3.61 -7.55
C SER A 444 11.38 -4.01 -8.90
N LEU A 445 11.25 -3.19 -9.95
CA LEU A 445 11.77 -3.53 -11.29
C LEU A 445 13.29 -3.75 -11.31
N HIS A 446 13.73 -4.75 -12.08
CA HIS A 446 15.14 -5.05 -12.25
C HIS A 446 15.87 -3.93 -13.05
N PRO A 447 17.08 -3.48 -12.66
CA PRO A 447 17.81 -2.43 -13.37
C PRO A 447 18.03 -2.68 -14.88
N ASP A 448 18.22 -3.94 -15.27
CA ASP A 448 18.47 -4.32 -16.68
C ASP A 448 17.32 -3.96 -17.65
N VAL A 449 16.12 -3.63 -17.15
CA VAL A 449 15.01 -3.22 -18.03
C VAL A 449 14.95 -1.71 -18.26
N GLN A 450 15.82 -0.91 -17.64
CA GLN A 450 15.90 0.53 -17.88
C GLN A 450 16.11 0.89 -19.36
N PRO A 451 16.99 0.23 -20.13
CA PRO A 451 17.15 0.53 -21.56
C PRO A 451 15.88 0.27 -22.37
N PHE A 452 15.13 -0.79 -22.02
CA PHE A 452 13.84 -1.07 -22.66
C PHE A 452 12.83 0.04 -22.38
N LEU A 453 12.72 0.48 -21.12
CA LEU A 453 11.81 1.56 -20.73
C LEU A 453 12.19 2.91 -21.36
N TYR A 454 13.50 3.20 -21.43
CA TYR A 454 14.01 4.39 -22.12
C TYR A 454 13.65 4.37 -23.60
N ASN A 455 13.87 3.25 -24.29
CA ASN A 455 13.52 3.11 -25.71
C ASN A 455 12.00 3.19 -25.94
N LEU A 456 11.18 2.71 -25.01
CA LEU A 456 9.73 2.82 -25.08
C LEU A 456 9.24 4.28 -25.03
N LEU A 457 9.97 5.14 -24.31
CA LEU A 457 9.65 6.56 -24.14
C LEU A 457 10.27 7.46 -25.21
N HIS A 458 11.48 7.14 -25.66
CA HIS A 458 12.34 8.04 -26.45
C HIS A 458 12.90 7.43 -27.74
N GLY A 459 12.69 6.14 -28.00
CA GLY A 459 13.18 5.46 -29.20
C GLY A 459 12.41 5.80 -30.46
N GLU A 460 12.90 5.36 -31.62
CA GLU A 460 12.27 5.58 -32.94
C GLU A 460 10.85 4.98 -33.02
N ASP A 461 10.59 3.92 -32.25
CA ASP A 461 9.28 3.27 -32.15
C ASP A 461 8.34 3.91 -31.10
N ALA A 462 8.77 4.98 -30.40
CA ALA A 462 7.95 5.62 -29.35
C ALA A 462 6.63 6.21 -29.90
N GLU A 463 6.61 6.61 -31.17
CA GLU A 463 5.39 7.05 -31.88
C GLU A 463 4.48 5.86 -32.28
N HIS A 464 5.00 4.64 -32.30
CA HIS A 464 4.31 3.42 -32.72
C HIS A 464 3.82 2.57 -31.54
N VAL A 465 4.09 2.97 -30.29
CA VAL A 465 3.49 2.32 -29.13
C VAL A 465 1.97 2.54 -29.19
N PRO A 466 1.17 1.47 -29.36
CA PRO A 466 -0.27 1.60 -29.48
C PRO A 466 -0.85 2.32 -28.25
N ASP A 467 -1.73 3.29 -28.50
CA ASP A 467 -2.50 3.99 -27.46
C ASP A 467 -1.63 4.61 -26.34
N MET A 468 -0.48 5.21 -26.69
CA MET A 468 0.36 5.98 -25.74
C MET A 468 -0.32 7.28 -25.30
N THR A 469 -1.20 7.19 -24.30
CA THR A 469 -1.85 8.36 -23.71
C THR A 469 -0.90 9.19 -22.85
N PRO A 470 -1.19 10.49 -22.59
CA PRO A 470 -0.41 11.31 -21.68
C PRO A 470 -0.24 10.68 -20.29
N SER A 471 -1.30 10.05 -19.75
CA SER A 471 -1.24 9.37 -18.45
C SER A 471 -0.32 8.15 -18.45
N LYS A 472 -0.32 7.37 -19.54
CA LYS A 472 0.57 6.22 -19.70
C LYS A 472 2.02 6.66 -19.85
N ARG A 473 2.27 7.71 -20.64
CA ARG A 473 3.60 8.31 -20.77
C ARG A 473 4.13 8.80 -19.42
N ALA A 474 3.34 9.58 -18.69
CA ALA A 474 3.71 10.08 -17.36
C ALA A 474 4.01 8.92 -16.39
N PHE A 475 3.18 7.88 -16.39
CA PHE A 475 3.43 6.67 -15.59
C PHE A 475 4.78 5.99 -15.92
N LEU A 476 5.10 5.85 -17.20
CA LEU A 476 6.37 5.25 -17.65
C LEU A 476 7.58 6.15 -17.34
N GLU A 477 7.43 7.47 -17.46
CA GLU A 477 8.44 8.46 -17.07
C GLU A 477 8.71 8.41 -15.56
N ASP A 478 7.66 8.34 -14.74
CA ASP A 478 7.78 8.16 -13.29
C ASP A 478 8.54 6.86 -12.96
N LEU A 479 8.16 5.73 -13.59
CA LEU A 479 8.88 4.46 -13.39
C LEU A 479 10.38 4.59 -13.71
N LEU A 480 10.72 5.24 -14.83
CA LEU A 480 12.10 5.43 -15.24
C LEU A 480 12.87 6.29 -14.24
N LEU A 481 12.26 7.40 -13.80
CA LEU A 481 12.82 8.29 -12.79
C LEU A 481 13.07 7.56 -11.47
N ILE A 482 12.11 6.77 -10.99
CA ILE A 482 12.22 5.98 -9.75
C ILE A 482 13.36 4.97 -9.90
N MET A 483 13.43 4.23 -11.01
CA MET A 483 14.48 3.24 -11.25
C MET A 483 15.88 3.86 -11.29
N GLN A 484 16.04 5.00 -11.99
CA GLN A 484 17.32 5.72 -12.07
C GLN A 484 17.73 6.28 -10.70
N THR A 485 16.77 6.84 -9.96
CA THR A 485 17.00 7.36 -8.62
C THR A 485 17.44 6.26 -7.66
N LYS A 486 16.74 5.12 -7.67
CA LYS A 486 17.10 3.94 -6.88
C LYS A 486 18.51 3.47 -7.21
N ALA A 487 18.85 3.35 -8.50
CA ALA A 487 20.18 2.91 -8.92
C ALA A 487 21.28 3.87 -8.45
N ALA A 488 21.04 5.19 -8.46
CA ALA A 488 21.98 6.18 -7.95
C ALA A 488 22.15 6.10 -6.43
N LEU A 489 21.06 5.88 -5.69
CA LEU A 489 21.10 5.66 -4.24
C LEU A 489 21.84 4.36 -3.89
N ASP A 490 21.53 3.26 -4.56
CA ASP A 490 22.19 1.95 -4.33
C ASP A 490 23.69 1.98 -4.64
N LYS A 491 24.09 2.76 -5.65
CA LYS A 491 25.50 2.99 -5.97
C LYS A 491 26.21 3.78 -4.88
N THR A 492 25.49 4.71 -4.24
CA THR A 492 26.02 5.55 -3.17
C THR A 492 26.09 4.80 -1.84
N PHE A 493 25.13 3.91 -1.60
CA PHE A 493 24.97 3.10 -0.39
C PHE A 493 25.00 1.61 -0.75
N PRO A 494 26.17 1.06 -1.11
CA PRO A 494 26.27 -0.34 -1.48
C PRO A 494 25.96 -1.20 -0.26
N LYS A 495 24.90 -2.01 -0.34
CA LYS A 495 24.58 -2.99 0.72
C LYS A 495 25.80 -3.89 0.96
N THR A 496 26.37 -3.84 2.16
CA THR A 496 27.35 -4.84 2.60
C THR A 496 26.67 -6.21 2.57
N LYS A 497 27.18 -7.10 1.72
CA LYS A 497 26.69 -8.48 1.58
C LYS A 497 26.94 -9.31 2.83
#